data_AF-A0A3M7N538-F1
#
_entry.id   AF-A0A3M7N538-F1
#
_cell.length_a   1.000
_cell.length_b   1.000
_cell.length_c   1.000
_cell.angle_alpha   90.00
_cell.angle_beta   90.00
_cell.angle_gamma   90.00
#
_symmetry.space_group_name_H-M   'P 1'
#
loop_
_entity.id
_entity.type
_entity.pdbx_description
1 polymer ?
#
loop_
_entity_poly.entity_id
_entity_poly.type
_entity_poly.pdbx_seq_one_letter_code
_entity_poly.pdbx_strand_id
1 'polypeptide(L)'
;MAPAKRKQSADAQSGSKKVKRQNESKAKIKVQVPIDIGFIKERPASVHIDDDDGTIFDASLNQTNIGANNNKFYFLQVIKGESSKQYYFHTRWGRVGDPGQDKTIGPYELDRAIVDFKKKFKEKTGLQWDKRHDEPSTLPLKTQRLIELIFNESYFNSVLDNIGYNRDKLPLGKLSKTTLRTGFKHLQELASLIKDPSIAQEKHGKTQEAAIEDFSNKYYSTIPHITGRMRPPLIDNEIILRREEVANAIMSTKGQAKEEATVSVIDKRFNDLHLKEMTPLDPSSGEYQFLEKYLVESAGKTHRIDYKLEDIFRIEREGEAERFEKSSWSKIQNKNRLLLWHGSRTTNFGGILSQGLRIAPPEAPVSGYAFGKGVYLADCSTKSANYCHSYMSGGTGLLLLCEAELAKPLYEIPTGQANAHSEAKKKGCFSTKGVGKTVPLKWKDAECVSPDLKGVMMPDGQPGDNKDQNIGYLQYNEYICYDVAQLKLRYLFRVAMGR
;
A
#
# COMPACT_ATOMS: atom_id res chain seq x y z
N MET A 1 -65.97 -21.64 -12.35
CA MET A 1 -67.12 -22.27 -13.03
C MET A 1 -66.65 -22.81 -14.36
N ALA A 2 -67.02 -24.05 -14.68
CA ALA A 2 -66.48 -24.94 -15.73
C ALA A 2 -66.81 -24.50 -17.18
N PRO A 3 -66.55 -25.31 -18.25
CA PRO A 3 -65.44 -26.20 -18.66
C PRO A 3 -64.95 -25.82 -20.11
N ALA A 4 -63.98 -26.45 -20.81
CA ALA A 4 -64.17 -27.68 -21.60
C ALA A 4 -62.96 -28.04 -22.50
N LYS A 5 -62.59 -29.35 -22.46
CA LYS A 5 -62.34 -30.36 -23.51
C LYS A 5 -61.64 -29.93 -24.83
N ARG A 6 -60.47 -30.46 -25.22
CA ARG A 6 -60.05 -31.84 -25.62
C ARG A 6 -60.43 -32.24 -27.05
N LYS A 7 -59.41 -32.49 -27.89
CA LYS A 7 -59.25 -33.49 -28.99
C LYS A 7 -57.73 -33.49 -29.27
N GLN A 8 -56.88 -34.50 -29.05
CA GLN A 8 -56.93 -35.96 -29.16
C GLN A 8 -57.41 -36.48 -30.53
N SER A 9 -56.43 -36.86 -31.35
CA SER A 9 -56.46 -38.08 -32.15
C SER A 9 -55.03 -38.65 -32.18
N ALA A 10 -54.93 -39.90 -31.73
CA ALA A 10 -53.76 -40.75 -31.75
C ALA A 10 -53.85 -41.71 -32.95
N ASP A 11 -52.70 -42.22 -33.40
CA ASP A 11 -52.42 -43.61 -33.76
C ASP A 11 -50.91 -43.67 -34.13
N ALA A 12 -50.04 -44.35 -33.36
CA ALA A 12 -49.74 -45.79 -33.36
C ALA A 12 -49.24 -46.24 -34.77
N GLN A 13 -48.08 -46.90 -34.99
CA GLN A 13 -47.39 -47.89 -34.18
C GLN A 13 -46.02 -48.27 -34.83
N SER A 14 -45.09 -48.75 -33.99
CA SER A 14 -44.08 -49.80 -34.24
C SER A 14 -42.81 -49.50 -35.07
N GLY A 15 -41.67 -50.01 -34.57
CA GLY A 15 -40.46 -50.21 -35.38
C GLY A 15 -39.14 -50.14 -34.63
N SER A 16 -38.77 -51.21 -33.93
CA SER A 16 -37.40 -51.45 -33.43
C SER A 16 -36.38 -51.46 -34.57
N LYS A 17 -35.28 -50.69 -34.45
CA LYS A 17 -33.98 -50.99 -35.08
C LYS A 17 -32.83 -50.21 -34.42
N LYS A 18 -31.88 -50.95 -33.84
CA LYS A 18 -30.54 -50.47 -33.43
C LYS A 18 -29.84 -49.83 -34.64
N VAL A 19 -29.39 -48.59 -34.50
CA VAL A 19 -28.42 -47.97 -35.41
C VAL A 19 -27.22 -47.49 -34.59
N LYS A 20 -26.05 -47.98 -35.00
CA LYS A 20 -24.72 -47.63 -34.48
C LYS A 20 -24.52 -46.11 -34.53
N ARG A 21 -24.20 -45.48 -33.40
CA ARG A 21 -23.65 -44.12 -33.38
C ARG A 21 -22.26 -44.16 -34.02
N GLN A 22 -22.17 -43.74 -35.27
CA GLN A 22 -20.91 -43.31 -35.85
C GLN A 22 -20.52 -41.98 -35.20
N ASN A 23 -19.26 -41.89 -34.79
CA ASN A 23 -18.60 -40.67 -34.35
C ASN A 23 -18.61 -39.66 -35.49
N GLU A 24 -19.49 -38.66 -35.42
CA GLU A 24 -19.31 -37.42 -36.18
C GLU A 24 -18.37 -36.52 -35.38
N SER A 25 -17.13 -36.45 -35.84
CA SER A 25 -16.16 -35.43 -35.43
C SER A 25 -16.74 -34.05 -35.74
N LYS A 26 -17.15 -33.31 -34.71
CA LYS A 26 -17.50 -31.89 -34.84
C LYS A 26 -16.29 -31.14 -35.41
N ALA A 27 -16.41 -30.66 -36.64
CA ALA A 27 -15.42 -29.77 -37.24
C ALA A 27 -15.23 -28.54 -36.33
N LYS A 28 -13.99 -28.28 -35.88
CA LYS A 28 -13.64 -27.06 -35.15
C LYS A 28 -13.92 -25.87 -36.06
N ILE A 29 -14.88 -25.02 -35.70
CA ILE A 29 -15.11 -23.74 -36.35
C ILE A 29 -13.80 -22.94 -36.25
N LYS A 30 -13.16 -22.67 -37.39
CA LYS A 30 -11.94 -21.84 -37.44
C LYS A 30 -12.37 -20.39 -37.26
N VAL A 31 -12.25 -19.89 -36.03
CA VAL A 31 -12.52 -18.48 -35.73
C VAL A 31 -11.48 -17.63 -36.46
N GLN A 32 -11.93 -16.81 -37.41
CA GLN A 32 -11.06 -15.89 -38.15
C GLN A 32 -11.35 -14.47 -37.68
N VAL A 33 -10.41 -13.91 -36.93
CA VAL A 33 -10.50 -12.53 -36.42
C VAL A 33 -9.85 -11.60 -37.45
N PRO A 34 -10.56 -10.54 -37.89
CA PRO A 34 -10.00 -9.61 -38.87
C PRO A 34 -8.82 -8.86 -38.27
N ILE A 35 -7.76 -8.71 -39.07
CA ILE A 35 -6.64 -7.84 -38.73
C ILE A 35 -7.09 -6.39 -38.87
N ASP A 36 -6.71 -5.56 -37.90
CA ASP A 36 -6.95 -4.13 -37.93
C ASP A 36 -6.39 -3.48 -39.20
N ILE A 37 -7.15 -2.55 -39.75
CA ILE A 37 -6.84 -1.87 -41.02
C ILE A 37 -5.52 -1.09 -41.01
N GLY A 38 -5.04 -0.67 -39.83
CA GLY A 38 -3.77 0.05 -39.69
C GLY A 38 -2.54 -0.85 -39.80
N PHE A 39 -2.70 -2.17 -39.73
CA PHE A 39 -1.56 -3.08 -39.83
C PHE A 39 -1.15 -3.35 -41.28
N ILE A 40 0.00 -2.80 -41.67
CA ILE A 40 0.58 -2.90 -43.02
C ILE A 40 1.98 -3.57 -43.04
N LYS A 41 2.48 -4.05 -41.90
CA LYS A 41 3.88 -4.49 -41.79
C LYS A 41 4.18 -5.80 -42.52
N GLU A 42 3.25 -6.74 -42.52
CA GLU A 42 3.48 -8.07 -43.09
C GLU A 42 2.16 -8.70 -43.58
N ARG A 43 2.24 -9.47 -44.67
CA ARG A 43 1.17 -10.34 -45.17
C ARG A 43 1.83 -11.58 -45.79
N PRO A 44 1.27 -12.80 -45.63
CA PRO A 44 0.07 -13.12 -44.86
C PRO A 44 0.28 -12.95 -43.34
N ALA A 45 -0.79 -12.67 -42.61
CA ALA A 45 -0.76 -12.51 -41.16
C ALA A 45 -2.14 -12.90 -40.58
N SER A 46 -2.19 -13.15 -39.27
CA SER A 46 -3.44 -13.41 -38.54
C SER A 46 -3.36 -12.90 -37.10
N VAL A 47 -4.49 -12.51 -36.52
CA VAL A 47 -4.56 -12.24 -35.07
C VAL A 47 -4.20 -13.52 -34.30
N HIS A 48 -3.42 -13.37 -33.24
CA HIS A 48 -3.02 -14.48 -32.39
C HIS A 48 -4.19 -14.95 -31.52
N ILE A 49 -4.42 -16.26 -31.58
CA ILE A 49 -5.33 -17.01 -30.72
C ILE A 49 -4.46 -18.01 -29.97
N ASP A 50 -4.59 -18.03 -28.65
CA ASP A 50 -3.88 -18.98 -27.79
C ASP A 50 -4.34 -20.41 -28.10
N ASP A 51 -3.38 -21.32 -28.29
CA ASP A 51 -3.68 -22.69 -28.69
C ASP A 51 -4.23 -23.53 -27.52
N ASP A 52 -3.94 -23.15 -26.27
CA ASP A 52 -4.31 -23.91 -25.07
C ASP A 52 -5.75 -23.63 -24.63
N ASP A 53 -6.14 -22.35 -24.53
CA ASP A 53 -7.45 -21.92 -24.02
C ASP A 53 -8.33 -21.21 -25.05
N GLY A 54 -7.81 -20.95 -26.26
CA GLY A 54 -8.54 -20.25 -27.32
C GLY A 54 -8.65 -18.74 -27.09
N THR A 55 -7.89 -18.16 -26.15
CA THR A 55 -7.90 -16.72 -25.88
C THR A 55 -7.47 -15.94 -27.11
N ILE A 56 -8.35 -15.08 -27.59
CA ILE A 56 -8.09 -14.19 -28.72
C ILE A 56 -7.44 -12.91 -28.18
N PHE A 57 -6.21 -12.61 -28.61
CA PHE A 57 -5.52 -11.37 -28.22
C PHE A 57 -5.90 -10.19 -29.12
N ASP A 58 -7.18 -9.80 -29.01
CA ASP A 58 -7.82 -8.69 -29.71
C ASP A 58 -8.73 -7.92 -28.73
N ALA A 59 -8.65 -6.60 -28.73
CA ALA A 59 -9.47 -5.76 -27.85
C ALA A 59 -9.87 -4.45 -28.53
N SER A 60 -11.16 -4.11 -28.37
CA SER A 60 -11.76 -2.87 -28.84
C SER A 60 -12.30 -2.07 -27.66
N LEU A 61 -11.70 -0.91 -27.40
CA LEU A 61 -12.04 -0.05 -26.26
C LEU A 61 -12.66 1.25 -26.76
N ASN A 62 -13.65 1.77 -26.05
CA ASN A 62 -14.30 3.05 -26.34
C ASN A 62 -14.43 3.89 -25.06
N GLN A 63 -14.29 5.21 -25.19
CA GLN A 63 -14.51 6.15 -24.09
C GLN A 63 -15.18 7.43 -24.59
N THR A 64 -16.30 7.79 -23.96
CA THR A 64 -17.04 9.02 -24.25
C THR A 64 -17.17 9.88 -23.00
N ASN A 65 -16.91 11.18 -23.14
CA ASN A 65 -17.19 12.20 -22.12
C ASN A 65 -17.76 13.44 -22.84
N ILE A 66 -19.05 13.71 -22.61
CA ILE A 66 -19.80 14.79 -23.28
C ILE A 66 -19.24 16.16 -22.88
N GLY A 67 -18.99 16.39 -21.60
CA GLY A 67 -18.53 17.70 -21.10
C GLY A 67 -17.18 18.13 -21.67
N ALA A 68 -16.30 17.17 -21.95
CA ALA A 68 -15.00 17.41 -22.58
C ALA A 68 -15.02 17.17 -24.11
N ASN A 69 -16.18 16.94 -24.73
CA ASN A 69 -16.36 16.57 -26.14
C ASN A 69 -15.42 15.43 -26.62
N ASN A 70 -15.19 14.45 -25.75
CA ASN A 70 -14.39 13.27 -26.05
C ASN A 70 -15.31 12.14 -26.50
N ASN A 71 -15.00 11.53 -27.65
CA ASN A 71 -15.57 10.27 -28.10
C ASN A 71 -14.47 9.51 -28.85
N LYS A 72 -13.79 8.59 -28.15
CA LYS A 72 -12.51 8.01 -28.59
C LYS A 72 -12.59 6.49 -28.64
N PHE A 73 -11.88 5.90 -29.60
CA PHE A 73 -11.64 4.46 -29.68
C PHE A 73 -10.17 4.13 -29.42
N TYR A 74 -9.90 2.89 -29.00
CA TYR A 74 -8.57 2.32 -28.91
C TYR A 74 -8.62 0.81 -29.19
N PHE A 75 -7.99 0.37 -30.28
CA PHE A 75 -7.83 -1.02 -30.67
C PHE A 75 -6.46 -1.55 -30.26
N LEU A 76 -6.41 -2.83 -29.88
CA LEU A 76 -5.20 -3.57 -29.54
C LEU A 76 -5.26 -4.95 -30.20
N GLN A 77 -4.18 -5.39 -30.85
CA GLN A 77 -4.06 -6.73 -31.40
C GLN A 77 -2.65 -7.29 -31.22
N VAL A 78 -2.54 -8.57 -30.88
CA VAL A 78 -1.33 -9.36 -31.13
C VAL A 78 -1.49 -10.05 -32.48
N ILE A 79 -0.57 -9.79 -33.41
CA ILE A 79 -0.62 -10.28 -34.78
C ILE A 79 0.54 -11.24 -35.00
N LYS A 80 0.23 -12.45 -35.47
CA LYS A 80 1.18 -13.46 -35.92
C LYS A 80 1.49 -13.22 -37.40
N GLY A 81 2.77 -13.06 -37.72
CA GLY A 81 3.27 -12.96 -39.10
C GLY A 81 3.25 -14.30 -39.84
N GLU A 82 3.79 -14.32 -41.06
CA GLU A 82 3.90 -15.53 -41.89
C GLU A 82 4.83 -16.55 -41.23
N SER A 83 5.94 -16.08 -40.66
CA SER A 83 6.81 -16.90 -39.82
C SER A 83 6.13 -17.18 -38.48
N SER A 84 6.04 -18.46 -38.10
CA SER A 84 5.42 -18.88 -36.83
C SER A 84 6.10 -18.33 -35.57
N LYS A 85 7.29 -17.72 -35.70
CA LYS A 85 8.06 -17.12 -34.60
C LYS A 85 7.97 -15.59 -34.54
N GLN A 86 7.32 -14.94 -35.51
CA GLN A 86 7.26 -13.48 -35.57
C GLN A 86 5.88 -12.97 -35.14
N TYR A 87 5.89 -12.17 -34.09
CA TYR A 87 4.70 -11.55 -33.52
C TYR A 87 4.85 -10.04 -33.46
N TYR A 88 3.74 -9.34 -33.65
CA TYR A 88 3.63 -7.90 -33.57
C TYR A 88 2.59 -7.52 -32.54
N PHE A 89 2.84 -6.45 -31.79
CA PHE A 89 1.80 -5.78 -31.03
C PHE A 89 1.38 -4.51 -31.79
N HIS A 90 0.11 -4.49 -32.21
CA HIS A 90 -0.48 -3.41 -32.97
C HIS A 90 -1.53 -2.67 -32.13
N THR A 91 -1.55 -1.34 -32.26
CA THR A 91 -2.54 -0.48 -31.61
C THR A 91 -3.00 0.59 -32.58
N ARG A 92 -4.29 0.97 -32.52
CA ARG A 92 -4.85 2.09 -33.29
C ARG A 92 -5.84 2.87 -32.45
N TRP A 93 -5.79 4.20 -32.48
CA TRP A 93 -6.62 5.05 -31.63
C TRP A 93 -6.98 6.37 -32.30
N GLY A 94 -8.11 6.94 -31.91
CA GLY A 94 -8.58 8.19 -32.51
C GLY A 94 -9.96 8.59 -32.02
N ARG A 95 -10.55 9.59 -32.67
CA ARG A 95 -11.97 9.92 -32.49
C ARG A 95 -12.81 8.88 -33.22
N VAL A 96 -13.91 8.42 -32.62
CA VAL A 96 -14.81 7.44 -33.25
C VAL A 96 -15.34 8.01 -34.57
N GLY A 97 -15.15 7.26 -35.66
CA GLY A 97 -15.48 7.66 -37.04
C GLY A 97 -14.27 8.06 -37.89
N ASP A 98 -13.16 8.46 -37.26
CA ASP A 98 -11.93 8.82 -37.98
C ASP A 98 -10.97 7.61 -38.09
N PRO A 99 -10.07 7.57 -39.10
CA PRO A 99 -9.06 6.51 -39.21
C PRO A 99 -8.17 6.36 -37.97
N GLY A 100 -7.87 7.49 -37.31
CA GLY A 100 -7.00 7.56 -36.13
C GLY A 100 -5.51 7.49 -36.46
N GLN A 101 -4.71 7.34 -35.41
CA GLN A 101 -3.27 7.03 -35.49
C GLN A 101 -3.05 5.58 -35.08
N ASP A 102 -2.05 4.95 -35.67
CA ASP A 102 -1.64 3.60 -35.31
C ASP A 102 -0.17 3.51 -34.89
N LYS A 103 0.14 2.42 -34.19
CA LYS A 103 1.52 2.05 -33.87
C LYS A 103 1.63 0.54 -33.82
N THR A 104 2.61 0.04 -34.57
CA THR A 104 3.01 -1.37 -34.56
C THR A 104 4.43 -1.48 -34.01
N ILE A 105 4.63 -2.38 -33.05
CA ILE A 105 5.96 -2.73 -32.53
C ILE A 105 6.22 -4.24 -32.70
N GLY A 106 7.49 -4.59 -32.88
CA GLY A 106 7.92 -5.93 -33.31
C GLY A 106 8.76 -5.87 -34.59
N PRO A 107 9.13 -7.03 -35.17
CA PRO A 107 8.74 -8.38 -34.73
C PRO A 107 9.38 -8.78 -33.40
N TYR A 108 8.66 -9.57 -32.62
CA TYR A 108 9.08 -10.16 -31.35
C TYR A 108 8.77 -11.65 -31.32
N GLU A 109 9.33 -12.34 -30.31
CA GLU A 109 8.76 -13.59 -29.81
C GLU A 109 7.39 -13.34 -29.15
N LEU A 110 6.54 -14.37 -29.11
CA LEU A 110 5.15 -14.29 -28.65
C LEU A 110 5.02 -13.65 -27.25
N ASP A 111 5.81 -14.14 -26.29
CA ASP A 111 5.72 -13.71 -24.89
C ASP A 111 5.88 -12.20 -24.73
N ARG A 112 6.79 -11.60 -25.49
CA ARG A 112 7.03 -10.16 -25.43
C ARG A 112 5.87 -9.36 -26.02
N ALA A 113 5.26 -9.85 -27.10
CA ALA A 113 4.07 -9.23 -27.68
C ALA A 113 2.86 -9.32 -26.74
N ILE A 114 2.67 -10.47 -26.08
CA ILE A 114 1.63 -10.65 -25.04
C ILE A 114 1.87 -9.71 -23.86
N VAL A 115 3.11 -9.59 -23.38
CA VAL A 115 3.45 -8.67 -22.27
C VAL A 115 3.09 -7.23 -22.61
N ASP A 116 3.47 -6.76 -23.80
CA ASP A 116 3.15 -5.38 -24.23
C ASP A 116 1.63 -5.17 -24.42
N PHE A 117 0.92 -6.17 -24.97
CA PHE A 117 -0.53 -6.15 -25.08
C PHE A 117 -1.21 -6.07 -23.70
N LYS A 118 -0.90 -6.99 -22.78
CA LYS A 118 -1.49 -7.02 -21.43
C LYS A 118 -1.17 -5.72 -20.67
N LYS A 119 0.05 -5.19 -20.83
CA LYS A 119 0.46 -3.90 -20.24
C LYS A 119 -0.36 -2.73 -20.78
N LYS A 120 -0.53 -2.63 -22.10
CA LYS A 120 -1.30 -1.54 -22.71
C LYS A 120 -2.80 -1.67 -22.41
N PHE A 121 -3.35 -2.89 -22.40
CA PHE A 121 -4.72 -3.14 -21.98
C PHE A 121 -4.95 -2.63 -20.55
N LYS A 122 -4.12 -3.05 -19.58
CA LYS A 122 -4.21 -2.57 -18.19
C LYS A 122 -4.07 -1.05 -18.08
N GLU A 123 -3.18 -0.44 -18.86
CA GLU A 123 -3.03 1.03 -18.89
C GLU A 123 -4.32 1.74 -19.35
N LYS A 124 -5.07 1.16 -20.29
CA LYS A 124 -6.29 1.77 -20.86
C LYS A 124 -7.57 1.42 -20.10
N THR A 125 -7.65 0.25 -19.48
CA THR A 125 -8.88 -0.24 -18.82
C THR A 125 -8.78 -0.27 -17.29
N GLY A 126 -7.57 -0.23 -16.73
CA GLY A 126 -7.33 -0.53 -15.31
C GLY A 126 -7.35 -2.02 -14.97
N LEU A 127 -7.74 -2.90 -15.90
CA LEU A 127 -7.95 -4.32 -15.66
C LEU A 127 -6.80 -5.17 -16.18
N GLN A 128 -6.48 -6.27 -15.48
CA GLN A 128 -5.65 -7.31 -16.06
C GLN A 128 -6.40 -8.01 -17.19
N TRP A 129 -5.68 -8.45 -18.23
CA TRP A 129 -6.30 -9.13 -19.37
C TRP A 129 -7.11 -10.38 -19.00
N ASP A 130 -6.65 -11.11 -18.00
CA ASP A 130 -7.32 -12.33 -17.55
C ASP A 130 -8.62 -12.01 -16.77
N LYS A 131 -8.81 -10.73 -16.39
CA LYS A 131 -9.98 -10.14 -15.74
C LYS A 131 -10.67 -9.09 -16.63
N ARG A 132 -10.50 -9.18 -17.94
CA ARG A 132 -11.02 -8.21 -18.94
C ARG A 132 -12.54 -8.04 -18.96
N HIS A 133 -13.28 -8.92 -18.29
CA HIS A 133 -14.74 -8.88 -18.20
C HIS A 133 -15.23 -8.36 -16.84
N ASP A 134 -14.33 -8.04 -15.91
CA ASP A 134 -14.68 -7.42 -14.62
C ASP A 134 -15.06 -5.94 -14.83
N GLU A 135 -15.77 -5.37 -13.86
CA GLU A 135 -16.05 -3.92 -13.86
C GLU A 135 -14.77 -3.11 -13.57
N PRO A 136 -14.40 -2.15 -14.43
CA PRO A 136 -13.23 -1.32 -14.24
C PRO A 136 -13.40 -0.36 -13.05
N SER A 137 -12.28 -0.05 -12.38
CA SER A 137 -12.27 0.93 -11.29
C SER A 137 -12.57 2.34 -11.80
N THR A 138 -13.38 3.07 -11.05
CA THR A 138 -13.72 4.47 -11.34
C THR A 138 -12.72 5.47 -10.78
N LEU A 139 -11.76 5.01 -9.96
CA LEU A 139 -10.76 5.85 -9.32
C LEU A 139 -9.69 6.34 -10.32
N PRO A 140 -9.02 7.46 -10.06
CA PRO A 140 -7.86 7.89 -10.84
C PRO A 140 -6.78 6.80 -10.88
N LEU A 141 -6.09 6.64 -12.02
CA LEU A 141 -5.07 5.59 -12.20
C LEU A 141 -3.94 5.66 -11.16
N LYS A 142 -3.55 6.86 -10.74
CA LYS A 142 -2.58 7.08 -9.66
C LYS A 142 -3.07 6.46 -8.34
N THR A 143 -4.34 6.67 -8.01
CA THR A 143 -5.01 6.11 -6.83
C THR A 143 -5.12 4.59 -6.95
N GLN A 144 -5.52 4.06 -8.10
CA GLN A 144 -5.58 2.60 -8.33
C GLN A 144 -4.23 1.94 -8.05
N ARG A 145 -3.13 2.50 -8.59
CA ARG A 145 -1.76 2.00 -8.36
C ARG A 145 -1.37 2.01 -6.89
N LEU A 146 -1.77 3.05 -6.15
CA LEU A 146 -1.51 3.13 -4.72
C LEU A 146 -2.29 2.06 -3.94
N ILE A 147 -3.57 1.87 -4.25
CA ILE A 147 -4.41 0.84 -3.61
C ILE A 147 -3.90 -0.57 -3.93
N GLU A 148 -3.49 -0.82 -5.17
CA GLU A 148 -2.81 -2.07 -5.55
C GLU A 148 -1.52 -2.27 -4.77
N LEU A 149 -0.73 -1.21 -4.54
CA LEU A 149 0.52 -1.26 -3.78
C LEU A 149 0.31 -1.60 -2.30
N ILE A 150 -0.56 -0.85 -1.61
CA ILE A 150 -0.75 -1.01 -0.15
C ILE A 150 -1.55 -2.27 0.21
N PHE A 151 -2.32 -2.82 -0.75
CA PHE A 151 -3.03 -4.09 -0.60
C PHE A 151 -2.41 -5.23 -1.43
N ASN A 152 -1.11 -5.12 -1.75
CA ASN A 152 -0.41 -6.13 -2.52
C ASN A 152 -0.14 -7.39 -1.68
N GLU A 153 -0.74 -8.51 -2.07
CA GLU A 153 -0.61 -9.77 -1.33
C GLU A 153 0.80 -10.32 -1.33
N SER A 154 1.54 -10.18 -2.44
CA SER A 154 2.92 -10.65 -2.53
C SER A 154 3.85 -9.88 -1.58
N TYR A 155 3.60 -8.59 -1.34
CA TYR A 155 4.37 -7.80 -0.38
C TYR A 155 4.02 -8.14 1.06
N PHE A 156 2.75 -8.37 1.39
CA PHE A 156 2.38 -8.91 2.70
C PHE A 156 3.02 -10.28 2.93
N ASN A 157 2.96 -11.18 1.94
CA ASN A 157 3.57 -12.50 2.02
C ASN A 157 5.09 -12.40 2.14
N SER A 158 5.77 -11.50 1.41
CA SER A 158 7.22 -11.30 1.52
C SER A 158 7.63 -10.84 2.91
N VAL A 159 6.82 -10.00 3.56
CA VAL A 159 7.05 -9.61 4.95
C VAL A 159 6.87 -10.82 5.87
N LEU A 160 5.81 -11.60 5.71
CA LEU A 160 5.54 -12.80 6.52
C LEU A 160 6.60 -13.90 6.32
N ASP A 161 7.04 -14.15 5.09
CA ASP A 161 8.09 -15.10 4.73
C ASP A 161 9.42 -14.67 5.36
N ASN A 162 9.74 -13.37 5.31
CA ASN A 162 10.91 -12.83 6.01
C ASN A 162 10.81 -12.99 7.53
N ILE A 163 9.62 -13.16 8.09
CA ILE A 163 9.38 -13.42 9.52
C ILE A 163 9.42 -14.93 9.85
N GLY A 164 9.24 -15.81 8.85
CA GLY A 164 9.24 -17.26 9.01
C GLY A 164 7.84 -17.87 9.12
N TYR A 165 6.82 -17.19 8.61
CA TYR A 165 5.44 -17.67 8.59
C TYR A 165 5.19 -18.70 7.47
N ASN A 166 4.21 -19.58 7.69
CA ASN A 166 3.81 -20.59 6.71
C ASN A 166 2.67 -20.12 5.80
N ARG A 167 2.96 -19.70 4.56
CA ARG A 167 1.92 -19.28 3.61
C ARG A 167 0.94 -20.39 3.20
N ASP A 168 1.39 -21.63 3.11
CA ASP A 168 0.58 -22.76 2.60
C ASP A 168 -0.37 -23.30 3.68
N LYS A 169 0.05 -23.23 4.95
CA LYS A 169 -0.77 -23.59 6.12
C LYS A 169 -1.58 -22.41 6.67
N LEU A 170 -1.14 -21.16 6.44
CA LEU A 170 -1.76 -19.93 6.95
C LEU A 170 -1.88 -18.84 5.87
N PRO A 171 -2.74 -19.03 4.85
CA PRO A 171 -3.07 -17.93 3.96
C PRO A 171 -3.75 -16.80 4.76
N LEU A 172 -3.36 -15.56 4.45
CA LEU A 172 -3.83 -14.33 5.12
C LEU A 172 -5.36 -14.33 5.29
N GLY A 173 -5.83 -14.06 6.52
CA GLY A 173 -7.26 -13.96 6.84
C GLY A 173 -7.94 -15.23 7.34
N LYS A 174 -7.26 -16.39 7.39
CA LYS A 174 -7.84 -17.64 7.93
C LYS A 174 -7.74 -17.82 9.45
N LEU A 175 -6.91 -17.03 10.14
CA LEU A 175 -6.86 -17.04 11.60
C LEU A 175 -8.04 -16.25 12.19
N SER A 176 -8.66 -16.81 13.23
CA SER A 176 -9.73 -16.10 13.94
C SER A 176 -9.19 -14.83 14.60
N LYS A 177 -10.02 -13.78 14.71
CA LYS A 177 -9.68 -12.56 15.47
C LYS A 177 -9.26 -12.90 16.91
N THR A 178 -9.87 -13.93 17.50
CA THR A 178 -9.54 -14.41 18.85
C THR A 178 -8.11 -14.96 18.90
N THR A 179 -7.71 -15.80 17.94
CA THR A 179 -6.36 -16.36 17.86
C THR A 179 -5.31 -15.26 17.72
N LEU A 180 -5.53 -14.29 16.83
CA LEU A 180 -4.62 -13.14 16.65
C LEU A 180 -4.50 -12.30 17.93
N ARG A 181 -5.62 -12.05 18.61
CA ARG A 181 -5.64 -11.33 19.89
C ARG A 181 -4.89 -12.10 20.97
N THR A 182 -5.03 -13.42 21.04
CA THR A 182 -4.29 -14.26 21.99
C THR A 182 -2.79 -14.25 21.69
N GLY A 183 -2.40 -14.37 20.42
CA GLY A 183 -1.00 -14.23 20.00
C GLY A 183 -0.42 -12.87 20.43
N PHE A 184 -1.18 -11.79 20.25
CA PHE A 184 -0.75 -10.45 20.67
C PHE A 184 -0.56 -10.35 22.18
N LYS A 185 -1.43 -10.97 22.98
CA LYS A 185 -1.27 -11.05 24.44
C LYS A 185 0.01 -11.76 24.86
N HIS A 186 0.41 -12.82 24.15
CA HIS A 186 1.68 -13.50 24.43
C HIS A 186 2.88 -12.60 24.14
N LEU A 187 2.85 -11.84 23.03
CA LEU A 187 3.87 -10.84 22.73
C LEU A 187 3.91 -9.72 23.78
N GLN A 188 2.76 -9.27 24.29
CA GLN A 188 2.70 -8.29 25.39
C GLN A 188 3.35 -8.82 26.69
N GLU A 189 3.20 -10.11 26.99
CA GLU A 189 3.85 -10.69 28.17
C GLU A 189 5.35 -10.87 27.96
N LEU A 190 5.78 -11.31 26.78
CA LEU A 190 7.20 -11.36 26.41
C LEU A 190 7.83 -9.97 26.51
N ALA A 191 7.14 -8.95 26.03
CA ALA A 191 7.56 -7.56 26.15
C ALA A 191 7.81 -7.13 27.59
N SER A 192 6.91 -7.49 28.52
CA SER A 192 7.08 -7.16 29.94
C SER A 192 8.25 -7.93 30.55
N LEU A 193 8.40 -9.21 30.23
CA LEU A 193 9.48 -10.07 30.74
C LEU A 193 10.86 -9.65 30.25
N ILE A 194 10.99 -9.23 28.98
CA ILE A 194 12.25 -8.72 28.42
C ILE A 194 12.66 -7.42 29.13
N LYS A 195 11.68 -6.54 29.39
CA LYS A 195 11.93 -5.22 29.98
C LYS A 195 12.27 -5.29 31.47
N ASP A 196 11.57 -6.14 32.22
CA ASP A 196 11.69 -6.23 33.67
C ASP A 196 11.82 -7.70 34.11
N PRO A 197 13.05 -8.16 34.39
CA PRO A 197 13.31 -9.52 34.84
C PRO A 197 12.55 -9.92 36.11
N SER A 198 12.22 -8.94 36.98
CA SER A 198 11.53 -9.22 38.26
C SER A 198 10.13 -9.80 38.06
N ILE A 199 9.46 -9.42 36.96
CA ILE A 199 8.11 -9.92 36.60
C ILE A 199 8.10 -11.44 36.47
N ALA A 200 9.19 -12.05 36.00
CA ALA A 200 9.29 -13.50 35.87
C ALA A 200 9.11 -14.20 37.21
N GLN A 201 9.75 -13.68 38.26
CA GLN A 201 9.66 -14.23 39.60
C GLN A 201 8.35 -13.83 40.29
N GLU A 202 7.97 -12.55 40.22
CA GLU A 202 6.81 -12.00 40.93
C GLU A 202 5.47 -12.54 40.41
N LYS A 203 5.34 -12.64 39.08
CA LYS A 203 4.07 -13.00 38.44
C LYS A 203 4.01 -14.47 38.04
N HIS A 204 5.15 -15.07 37.69
CA HIS A 204 5.19 -16.43 37.14
C HIS A 204 5.95 -17.42 38.02
N GLY A 205 6.64 -16.98 39.08
CA GLY A 205 7.43 -17.85 39.96
C GLY A 205 8.58 -18.57 39.24
N LYS A 206 9.12 -17.97 38.17
CA LYS A 206 10.13 -18.57 37.28
C LYS A 206 11.33 -17.65 37.12
N THR A 207 12.47 -18.20 36.69
CA THR A 207 13.56 -17.37 36.17
C THR A 207 13.12 -16.67 34.88
N GLN A 208 13.79 -15.57 34.54
CA GLN A 208 13.46 -14.79 33.35
C GLN A 208 13.54 -15.64 32.08
N GLU A 209 14.59 -16.46 31.95
CA GLU A 209 14.81 -17.33 30.79
C GLU A 209 13.68 -18.36 30.66
N ALA A 210 13.27 -18.99 31.76
CA ALA A 210 12.20 -19.97 31.75
C ALA A 210 10.82 -19.36 31.45
N ALA A 211 10.57 -18.13 31.91
CA ALA A 211 9.35 -17.40 31.59
C ALA A 211 9.32 -16.97 30.11
N ILE A 212 10.43 -16.44 29.58
CA ILE A 212 10.56 -16.08 28.16
C ILE A 212 10.37 -17.30 27.27
N GLU A 213 10.97 -18.44 27.61
CA GLU A 213 10.78 -19.69 26.87
C GLU A 213 9.32 -20.14 26.88
N ASP A 214 8.65 -20.11 28.04
CA ASP A 214 7.24 -20.49 28.17
C ASP A 214 6.32 -19.63 27.29
N PHE A 215 6.49 -18.30 27.33
CA PHE A 215 5.67 -17.41 26.51
C PHE A 215 6.05 -17.44 25.02
N SER A 216 7.30 -17.71 24.68
CA SER A 216 7.71 -17.98 23.29
C SER A 216 7.01 -19.24 22.77
N ASN A 217 6.99 -20.31 23.56
CA ASN A 217 6.28 -21.55 23.24
C ASN A 217 4.77 -21.31 23.07
N LYS A 218 4.13 -20.56 23.98
CA LYS A 218 2.71 -20.18 23.87
C LYS A 218 2.43 -19.37 22.61
N TYR A 219 3.31 -18.44 22.27
CA TYR A 219 3.20 -17.65 21.05
C TYR A 219 3.27 -18.54 19.81
N TYR A 220 4.34 -19.34 19.64
CA TYR A 220 4.52 -20.22 18.48
C TYR A 220 3.46 -21.33 18.37
N SER A 221 2.86 -21.72 19.49
CA SER A 221 1.71 -22.65 19.52
C SER A 221 0.42 -21.98 19.04
N THR A 222 0.24 -20.69 19.36
CA THR A 222 -0.95 -19.91 18.96
C THR A 222 -0.86 -19.42 17.52
N ILE A 223 0.36 -19.05 17.11
CA ILE A 223 0.66 -18.42 15.83
C ILE A 223 1.69 -19.29 15.10
N PRO A 224 1.27 -20.12 14.12
CA PRO A 224 2.16 -21.12 13.53
C PRO A 224 3.30 -20.55 12.68
N HIS A 225 4.49 -21.16 12.79
CA HIS A 225 5.74 -20.77 12.10
C HIS A 225 6.39 -21.95 11.38
N ILE A 226 7.23 -21.68 10.36
CA ILE A 226 8.13 -22.66 9.76
C ILE A 226 9.53 -22.47 10.34
N THR A 227 9.96 -23.43 11.16
CA THR A 227 11.35 -23.50 11.65
C THR A 227 12.09 -24.71 11.08
N GLY A 228 11.44 -25.50 10.22
CA GLY A 228 12.00 -26.75 9.71
C GLY A 228 12.25 -27.75 10.83
N ARG A 229 13.43 -28.38 10.84
CA ARG A 229 13.90 -29.23 11.95
C ARG A 229 14.65 -28.46 13.05
N MET A 230 14.75 -27.13 12.91
CA MET A 230 15.42 -26.28 13.89
C MET A 230 14.46 -25.93 15.02
N ARG A 231 15.02 -25.79 16.23
CA ARG A 231 14.30 -25.24 17.37
C ARG A 231 13.81 -23.82 17.01
N PRO A 232 12.53 -23.48 17.28
CA PRO A 232 12.06 -22.10 17.16
C PRO A 232 12.94 -21.15 17.97
N PRO A 233 13.28 -19.95 17.44
CA PRO A 233 14.10 -19.00 18.17
C PRO A 233 13.36 -18.51 19.43
N LEU A 234 14.09 -18.19 20.50
CA LEU A 234 13.49 -17.52 21.64
C LEU A 234 13.13 -16.08 21.27
N ILE A 235 11.98 -15.60 21.75
CA ILE A 235 11.60 -14.19 21.64
C ILE A 235 12.14 -13.49 22.89
N ASP A 236 13.46 -13.38 22.99
CA ASP A 236 14.19 -12.89 24.16
C ASP A 236 14.72 -11.46 24.00
N ASN A 237 14.52 -10.85 22.84
CA ASN A 237 14.96 -9.51 22.53
C ASN A 237 13.96 -8.77 21.64
N GLU A 238 14.09 -7.45 21.60
CA GLU A 238 13.17 -6.56 20.89
C GLU A 238 13.16 -6.72 19.39
N ILE A 239 14.29 -7.12 18.79
CA ILE A 239 14.39 -7.26 17.34
C ILE A 239 13.45 -8.39 16.89
N ILE A 240 13.48 -9.51 17.60
CA ILE A 240 12.59 -10.65 17.34
C ILE A 240 11.15 -10.29 17.72
N LEU A 241 10.93 -9.66 18.86
CA LEU A 241 9.58 -9.27 19.31
C LEU A 241 8.87 -8.34 18.31
N ARG A 242 9.52 -7.26 17.86
CA ARG A 242 8.95 -6.32 16.87
C ARG A 242 8.65 -6.99 15.55
N ARG A 243 9.52 -7.92 15.13
CA ARG A 243 9.33 -8.72 13.92
C ARG A 243 8.02 -9.51 14.00
N GLU A 244 7.73 -10.11 15.15
CA GLU A 244 6.47 -10.85 15.40
C GLU A 244 5.22 -9.97 15.53
N GLU A 245 5.34 -8.79 16.13
CA GLU A 245 4.23 -7.82 16.22
C GLU A 245 3.78 -7.35 14.83
N VAL A 246 4.73 -7.11 13.92
CA VAL A 246 4.46 -6.74 12.52
C VAL A 246 3.68 -7.85 11.80
N ALA A 247 4.07 -9.12 11.96
CA ALA A 247 3.34 -10.23 11.37
C ALA A 247 1.90 -10.29 11.88
N ASN A 248 1.70 -10.17 13.20
CA ASN A 248 0.37 -10.23 13.79
C ASN A 248 -0.54 -9.09 13.31
N ALA A 249 0.01 -7.88 13.14
CA ALA A 249 -0.70 -6.76 12.55
C ALA A 249 -1.10 -7.02 11.09
N ILE A 250 -0.21 -7.59 10.27
CA ILE A 250 -0.48 -7.96 8.87
C ILE A 250 -1.56 -9.04 8.77
N MET A 251 -1.56 -10.03 9.67
CA MET A 251 -2.60 -11.07 9.67
C MET A 251 -3.97 -10.52 10.07
N SER A 252 -4.01 -9.43 10.83
CA SER A 252 -5.25 -8.79 11.31
C SER A 252 -5.94 -7.91 10.25
N THR A 253 -5.24 -7.45 9.22
CA THR A 253 -5.79 -6.50 8.22
C THR A 253 -6.70 -7.12 7.16
N LYS A 254 -6.74 -8.45 6.97
CA LYS A 254 -7.54 -9.12 5.92
C LYS A 254 -8.96 -9.58 6.34
N GLY A 255 -9.53 -9.04 7.41
CA GLY A 255 -10.77 -9.54 8.00
C GLY A 255 -12.10 -9.13 7.34
N GLN A 256 -12.12 -8.38 6.23
CA GLN A 256 -13.37 -7.84 5.68
C GLN A 256 -13.37 -7.83 4.14
N ALA A 257 -14.03 -8.81 3.54
CA ALA A 257 -14.58 -8.67 2.20
C ALA A 257 -15.85 -9.53 2.08
N LYS A 258 -17.03 -8.93 2.26
CA LYS A 258 -18.29 -9.50 1.75
C LYS A 258 -18.41 -9.18 0.26
N GLU A 259 -18.48 -10.18 -0.60
CA GLU A 259 -18.68 -9.98 -2.04
C GLU A 259 -20.08 -9.38 -2.28
N GLU A 260 -20.10 -8.13 -2.78
CA GLU A 260 -21.26 -7.54 -3.45
C GLU A 260 -20.84 -7.28 -4.89
N ALA A 261 -21.68 -7.68 -5.85
CA ALA A 261 -21.30 -7.96 -7.23
C ALA A 261 -21.15 -6.73 -8.15
N THR A 262 -21.21 -5.50 -7.63
CA THR A 262 -21.37 -4.30 -8.47
C THR A 262 -20.21 -3.29 -8.42
N VAL A 263 -19.20 -3.50 -7.59
CA VAL A 263 -18.09 -2.54 -7.40
C VAL A 263 -16.75 -3.22 -7.62
N SER A 264 -15.84 -2.56 -8.36
CA SER A 264 -14.47 -3.05 -8.57
C SER A 264 -13.78 -3.33 -7.22
N VAL A 265 -12.98 -4.41 -7.15
CA VAL A 265 -12.24 -4.78 -5.93
C VAL A 265 -11.34 -3.64 -5.43
N ILE A 266 -10.78 -2.84 -6.33
CA ILE A 266 -9.95 -1.68 -6.00
C ILE A 266 -10.80 -0.60 -5.34
N ASP A 267 -11.97 -0.29 -5.91
CA ASP A 267 -12.90 0.74 -5.39
C ASP A 267 -13.40 0.35 -4.00
N LYS A 268 -13.68 -0.94 -3.78
CA LYS A 268 -14.05 -1.43 -2.46
C LYS A 268 -12.92 -1.26 -1.43
N ARG A 269 -11.70 -1.68 -1.77
CA ARG A 269 -10.53 -1.51 -0.88
C ARG A 269 -10.25 -0.04 -0.57
N PHE A 270 -10.49 0.84 -1.53
CA PHE A 270 -10.41 2.28 -1.32
C PHE A 270 -11.48 2.77 -0.34
N ASN A 271 -12.74 2.35 -0.52
CA ASN A 271 -13.84 2.72 0.36
C ASN A 271 -13.63 2.24 1.80
N ASP A 272 -13.03 1.06 1.99
CA ASP A 272 -12.66 0.52 3.31
C ASP A 272 -11.58 1.36 4.04
N LEU A 273 -10.92 2.30 3.36
CA LEU A 273 -10.00 3.25 3.99
C LEU A 273 -10.73 4.40 4.69
N HIS A 274 -12.01 4.64 4.38
CA HIS A 274 -12.80 5.72 4.99
C HIS A 274 -12.09 7.09 4.92
N LEU A 275 -11.57 7.43 3.74
CA LEU A 275 -10.94 8.71 3.48
C LEU A 275 -11.98 9.72 3.01
N LYS A 276 -11.93 10.93 3.57
CA LYS A 276 -12.70 12.08 3.10
C LYS A 276 -12.08 12.66 1.83
N GLU A 277 -10.76 12.61 1.71
CA GLU A 277 -10.03 13.02 0.51
C GLU A 277 -8.86 12.07 0.22
N MET A 278 -8.68 11.74 -1.07
CA MET A 278 -7.43 11.23 -1.64
C MET A 278 -7.29 11.74 -3.08
N THR A 279 -6.83 12.97 -3.21
CA THR A 279 -6.70 13.66 -4.50
C THR A 279 -5.26 13.54 -5.01
N PRO A 280 -5.01 12.84 -6.14
CA PRO A 280 -3.70 12.86 -6.76
C PRO A 280 -3.41 14.26 -7.31
N LEU A 281 -2.27 14.82 -6.93
CA LEU A 281 -1.87 16.16 -7.37
C LEU A 281 -1.33 16.16 -8.81
N ASP A 282 -1.59 17.26 -9.50
CA ASP A 282 -1.05 17.54 -10.84
C ASP A 282 0.41 18.01 -10.70
N PRO A 283 1.39 17.37 -11.37
CA PRO A 283 2.79 17.79 -11.36
C PRO A 283 3.05 19.24 -11.79
N SER A 284 2.14 19.84 -12.57
CA SER A 284 2.23 21.24 -12.99
C SER A 284 1.73 22.23 -11.94
N SER A 285 1.06 21.76 -10.88
CA SER A 285 0.54 22.62 -9.82
C SER A 285 1.64 23.14 -8.89
N GLY A 286 1.45 24.36 -8.38
CA GLY A 286 2.36 24.93 -7.39
C GLY A 286 2.44 24.10 -6.10
N GLU A 287 1.30 23.55 -5.64
CA GLU A 287 1.22 22.65 -4.48
C GLU A 287 2.16 21.45 -4.65
N TYR A 288 2.12 20.77 -5.80
CA TYR A 288 3.02 19.66 -6.12
C TYR A 288 4.49 20.09 -6.11
N GLN A 289 4.83 21.20 -6.77
CA GLN A 289 6.21 21.65 -6.91
C GLN A 289 6.83 22.05 -5.57
N PHE A 290 6.07 22.69 -4.67
CA PHE A 290 6.56 22.99 -3.33
C PHE A 290 6.80 21.73 -2.49
N LEU A 291 5.92 20.73 -2.62
CA LEU A 291 6.04 19.45 -1.92
C LEU A 291 7.20 18.60 -2.46
N GLU A 292 7.39 18.55 -3.77
CA GLU A 292 8.56 17.93 -4.40
C GLU A 292 9.85 18.59 -3.94
N LYS A 293 9.89 19.92 -3.94
CA LYS A 293 11.04 20.68 -3.43
C LYS A 293 11.32 20.35 -1.97
N TYR A 294 10.30 20.26 -1.12
CA TYR A 294 10.47 19.86 0.28
C TYR A 294 11.05 18.45 0.41
N LEU A 295 10.55 17.48 -0.36
CA LEU A 295 11.06 16.10 -0.36
C LEU A 295 12.56 16.06 -0.65
N VAL A 296 13.01 16.76 -1.69
CA VAL A 296 14.41 16.75 -2.15
C VAL A 296 15.32 17.58 -1.27
N GLU A 297 14.91 18.80 -0.91
CA GLU A 297 15.78 19.72 -0.18
C GLU A 297 15.94 19.33 1.28
N SER A 298 14.93 18.72 1.92
CA SER A 298 15.07 18.23 3.30
C SER A 298 15.85 16.91 3.41
N ALA A 299 16.44 16.40 2.31
CA ALA A 299 17.24 15.19 2.33
C ALA A 299 18.52 15.33 3.16
N GLY A 300 18.82 14.28 3.92
CA GLY A 300 19.99 14.17 4.77
C GLY A 300 21.18 13.61 3.99
N LYS A 301 22.27 14.37 3.95
CA LYS A 301 23.47 14.02 3.16
C LYS A 301 24.10 12.66 3.52
N THR A 302 23.92 12.16 4.75
CA THR A 302 24.52 10.89 5.16
C THR A 302 23.75 9.66 4.67
N HIS A 303 22.50 9.81 4.21
CA HIS A 303 21.65 8.68 3.85
C HIS A 303 21.85 8.18 2.40
N ARG A 304 22.39 9.01 1.50
CA ARG A 304 22.65 8.65 0.09
C ARG A 304 21.43 8.02 -0.61
N ILE A 305 20.23 8.56 -0.37
CA ILE A 305 18.98 8.12 -1.00
C ILE A 305 18.73 9.02 -2.20
N ASP A 306 18.51 8.44 -3.37
CA ASP A 306 18.01 9.14 -4.55
C ASP A 306 16.52 8.87 -4.74
N TYR A 307 15.72 9.93 -4.87
CA TYR A 307 14.29 9.80 -5.05
C TYR A 307 13.93 9.98 -6.52
N LYS A 308 13.16 9.02 -7.04
CA LYS A 308 12.29 9.27 -8.19
C LYS A 308 10.86 9.44 -7.70
N LEU A 309 10.41 10.68 -7.59
CA LEU A 309 9.04 10.98 -7.21
C LEU A 309 8.07 10.47 -8.28
N GLU A 310 7.08 9.66 -7.87
CA GLU A 310 6.08 9.10 -8.78
C GLU A 310 4.76 9.84 -8.66
N ASP A 311 4.23 9.97 -7.44
CA ASP A 311 2.94 10.61 -7.18
C ASP A 311 2.93 11.31 -5.81
N ILE A 312 2.15 12.39 -5.71
CA ILE A 312 1.76 13.02 -4.45
C ILE A 312 0.24 13.02 -4.37
N PHE A 313 -0.29 12.65 -3.22
CA PHE A 313 -1.71 12.68 -2.91
C PHE A 313 -1.96 13.65 -1.77
N ARG A 314 -2.90 14.58 -1.93
CA ARG A 314 -3.52 15.26 -0.79
C ARG A 314 -4.52 14.31 -0.16
N ILE A 315 -4.43 14.13 1.15
CA ILE A 315 -5.23 13.16 1.90
C ILE A 315 -5.91 13.82 3.08
N GLU A 316 -7.16 13.40 3.34
CA GLU A 316 -7.91 13.76 4.53
C GLU A 316 -8.62 12.52 5.05
N ARG A 317 -8.36 12.16 6.32
CA ARG A 317 -9.03 11.05 6.98
C ARG A 317 -10.34 11.50 7.59
N GLU A 318 -11.36 10.63 7.53
CA GLU A 318 -12.61 10.88 8.23
C GLU A 318 -12.38 11.01 9.75
N GLY A 319 -12.95 12.05 10.36
CA GLY A 319 -12.90 12.30 11.81
C GLY A 319 -11.58 12.89 12.33
N GLU A 320 -10.54 13.01 11.52
CA GLU A 320 -9.22 13.46 11.97
C GLU A 320 -9.16 14.96 12.23
N ALA A 321 -9.74 15.78 11.35
CA ALA A 321 -9.87 17.22 11.56
C ALA A 321 -10.73 17.51 12.80
N GLU A 322 -11.87 16.84 12.93
CA GLU A 322 -12.79 17.00 14.06
C GLU A 322 -12.13 16.56 15.38
N ARG A 323 -11.36 15.46 15.36
CA ARG A 323 -10.57 15.00 16.53
C ARG A 323 -9.60 16.08 16.98
N PHE A 324 -8.86 16.67 16.04
CA PHE A 324 -7.91 17.74 16.33
C PHE A 324 -8.63 18.99 16.88
N GLU A 325 -9.69 19.44 16.23
CA GLU A 325 -10.44 20.64 16.63
C GLU A 325 -11.12 20.52 17.99
N LYS A 326 -11.69 19.35 18.30
CA LYS A 326 -12.35 19.09 19.60
C LYS A 326 -11.36 18.83 20.74
N SER A 327 -10.10 18.53 20.43
CA SER A 327 -9.08 18.27 21.44
C SER A 327 -8.61 19.54 22.16
N SER A 328 -7.87 19.38 23.25
CA SER A 328 -7.18 20.49 23.93
C SER A 328 -6.11 21.15 23.06
N TRP A 329 -5.63 20.47 22.02
CA TRP A 329 -4.55 20.96 21.14
C TRP A 329 -4.99 22.13 20.26
N SER A 330 -6.27 22.22 19.88
CA SER A 330 -6.77 23.35 19.09
C SER A 330 -6.74 24.68 19.86
N LYS A 331 -6.89 24.60 21.20
CA LYS A 331 -7.02 25.72 22.14
C LYS A 331 -5.71 26.11 22.83
N ILE A 332 -4.61 25.39 22.56
CA ILE A 332 -3.32 25.69 23.18
C ILE A 332 -2.85 27.09 22.75
N GLN A 333 -2.36 27.88 23.70
CA GLN A 333 -1.95 29.27 23.45
C GLN A 333 -0.59 29.33 22.73
N ASN A 334 0.39 28.60 23.24
CA ASN A 334 1.75 28.56 22.70
C ASN A 334 1.87 27.53 21.56
N LYS A 335 1.16 27.78 20.46
CA LYS A 335 1.14 26.90 19.28
C LYS A 335 2.52 26.76 18.67
N ASN A 336 2.80 25.56 18.16
CA ASN A 336 4.00 25.22 17.43
C ASN A 336 3.68 24.10 16.45
N ARG A 337 3.07 24.47 15.32
CA ARG A 337 2.67 23.51 14.29
C ARG A 337 3.77 23.34 13.26
N LEU A 338 4.20 22.10 13.07
CA LEU A 338 5.19 21.75 12.06
C LEU A 338 4.60 20.76 11.05
N LEU A 339 5.02 20.84 9.79
CA LEU A 339 4.72 19.87 8.76
C LEU A 339 5.91 18.91 8.61
N LEU A 340 5.76 17.69 9.13
CA LEU A 340 6.88 16.77 9.34
C LEU A 340 6.68 15.41 8.65
N TRP A 341 7.78 14.78 8.29
CA TRP A 341 7.83 13.50 7.60
C TRP A 341 7.60 12.31 8.53
N HIS A 342 6.81 11.34 8.07
CA HIS A 342 6.73 9.99 8.64
C HIS A 342 6.89 8.96 7.54
N GLY A 343 7.73 7.94 7.76
CA GLY A 343 7.89 6.83 6.83
C GLY A 343 7.52 5.51 7.49
N SER A 344 6.95 4.60 6.72
CA SER A 344 6.60 3.26 7.19
C SER A 344 6.61 2.27 6.03
N ARG A 345 6.61 0.97 6.34
CA ARG A 345 6.46 -0.07 5.32
C ARG A 345 5.16 0.13 4.55
N THR A 346 5.19 -0.09 3.25
CA THR A 346 4.00 0.04 2.38
C THR A 346 2.81 -0.81 2.86
N THR A 347 3.08 -1.99 3.43
CA THR A 347 2.08 -2.88 4.05
C THR A 347 1.34 -2.27 5.24
N ASN A 348 1.91 -1.26 5.90
CA ASN A 348 1.28 -0.59 7.04
C ASN A 348 0.29 0.49 6.60
N PHE A 349 0.38 0.97 5.37
CA PHE A 349 -0.40 2.13 4.92
C PHE A 349 -1.90 1.86 4.80
N GLY A 350 -2.34 0.64 4.54
CA GLY A 350 -3.77 0.31 4.65
C GLY A 350 -4.32 0.56 6.06
N GLY A 351 -3.52 0.23 7.10
CA GLY A 351 -3.86 0.50 8.49
C GLY A 351 -3.74 1.99 8.86
N ILE A 352 -2.68 2.67 8.40
CA ILE A 352 -2.47 4.10 8.68
C ILE A 352 -3.54 4.96 8.00
N LEU A 353 -3.92 4.64 6.76
CA LEU A 353 -4.96 5.36 6.01
C LEU A 353 -6.37 5.02 6.46
N SER A 354 -6.63 3.89 7.12
CA SER A 354 -7.95 3.57 7.70
C SER A 354 -8.10 3.96 9.17
N GLN A 355 -7.07 3.85 10.01
CA GLN A 355 -7.15 4.05 11.47
C GLN A 355 -6.28 5.19 12.02
N GLY A 356 -5.37 5.74 11.21
CA GLY A 356 -4.46 6.81 11.58
C GLY A 356 -3.15 6.28 12.16
N LEU A 357 -2.25 7.21 12.48
CA LEU A 357 -1.04 6.87 13.23
C LEU A 357 -1.43 6.49 14.66
N ARG A 358 -0.83 5.42 15.18
CA ARG A 358 -1.13 4.88 16.51
C ARG A 358 0.13 4.88 17.36
N ILE A 359 -0.05 5.18 18.64
CA ILE A 359 0.98 5.00 19.65
C ILE A 359 0.96 3.53 20.05
N ALA A 360 2.14 2.95 20.25
CA ALA A 360 2.26 1.60 20.75
C ALA A 360 1.48 1.45 22.07
N PRO A 361 0.73 0.36 22.27
CA PRO A 361 -0.14 0.21 23.41
C PRO A 361 0.68 0.14 24.72
N PRO A 362 0.12 0.48 25.90
CA PRO A 362 0.86 0.57 27.17
C PRO A 362 1.65 -0.68 27.53
N GLU A 363 1.21 -1.84 27.06
CA GLU A 363 1.80 -3.15 27.35
C GLU A 363 2.97 -3.52 26.43
N ALA A 364 3.13 -2.86 25.27
CA ALA A 364 4.29 -3.06 24.40
C ALA A 364 5.59 -2.65 25.15
N PRO A 365 6.79 -3.15 24.80
CA PRO A 365 7.99 -2.67 25.46
C PRO A 365 8.29 -1.23 25.03
N VAL A 366 8.99 -0.48 25.89
CA VAL A 366 9.43 0.90 25.59
C VAL A 366 10.73 0.90 24.78
N SER A 367 11.38 -0.24 24.69
CA SER A 367 12.70 -0.36 24.13
C SER A 367 12.68 -0.45 22.60
N GLY A 368 13.73 0.13 21.99
CA GLY A 368 13.80 0.52 20.58
C GLY A 368 13.03 1.80 20.22
N TYR A 369 12.44 2.50 21.20
CA TYR A 369 11.90 3.85 21.04
C TYR A 369 12.85 4.83 21.74
N ALA A 370 13.59 5.62 20.96
CA ALA A 370 14.63 6.50 21.50
C ALA A 370 14.12 7.46 22.58
N PHE A 371 12.84 7.84 22.53
CA PHE A 371 12.18 8.82 23.43
C PHE A 371 10.88 8.30 24.02
N GLY A 372 10.78 6.98 24.17
CA GLY A 372 9.58 6.30 24.65
C GLY A 372 8.46 6.25 23.61
N LYS A 373 7.30 5.73 24.02
CA LYS A 373 6.17 5.47 23.12
C LYS A 373 5.52 6.78 22.69
N GLY A 374 5.47 6.99 21.38
CA GLY A 374 4.82 8.13 20.75
C GLY A 374 4.84 7.94 19.24
N VAL A 375 4.29 8.91 18.51
CA VAL A 375 4.43 8.97 17.05
C VAL A 375 5.69 9.75 16.73
N TYR A 376 6.59 9.14 15.96
CA TYR A 376 7.88 9.72 15.57
C TYR A 376 7.78 10.36 14.19
N LEU A 377 8.23 11.61 14.12
CA LEU A 377 8.27 12.43 12.93
C LEU A 377 9.68 13.02 12.74
N ALA A 378 10.03 13.37 11.51
CA ALA A 378 11.31 14.00 11.18
C ALA A 378 11.11 15.23 10.30
N ASP A 379 12.01 16.20 10.45
CA ASP A 379 12.12 17.33 9.52
C ASP A 379 12.95 16.97 8.26
N CYS A 380 13.67 15.85 8.30
CA CYS A 380 14.47 15.33 7.22
C CYS A 380 13.77 14.17 6.49
N SER A 381 13.47 14.33 5.19
CA SER A 381 12.72 13.34 4.41
C SER A 381 13.37 11.96 4.42
N THR A 382 14.68 11.90 4.11
CA THR A 382 15.45 10.65 4.03
C THR A 382 15.57 9.91 5.36
N LYS A 383 15.50 10.62 6.50
CA LYS A 383 15.45 9.97 7.81
C LYS A 383 14.19 9.12 7.91
N SER A 384 13.04 9.70 7.56
CA SER A 384 11.77 8.99 7.50
C SER A 384 11.77 7.91 6.42
N ALA A 385 12.44 8.13 5.28
CA ALA A 385 12.44 7.18 4.18
C ALA A 385 13.18 5.87 4.48
N ASN A 386 14.13 5.86 5.41
CA ASN A 386 14.75 4.63 5.90
C ASN A 386 13.74 3.66 6.52
N TYR A 387 12.63 4.17 7.07
CA TYR A 387 11.55 3.36 7.63
C TYR A 387 10.58 2.79 6.58
N CYS A 388 10.75 3.14 5.31
CA CYS A 388 9.92 2.60 4.23
C CYS A 388 10.22 1.14 3.90
N HIS A 389 11.44 0.66 4.17
CA HIS A 389 11.91 -0.67 3.74
C HIS A 389 11.58 -0.98 2.28
N SER A 390 11.85 -0.03 1.37
CA SER A 390 11.40 -0.08 -0.03
C SER A 390 11.84 -1.33 -0.80
N TYR A 391 12.94 -1.97 -0.39
CA TYR A 391 13.39 -3.26 -0.95
C TYR A 391 12.35 -4.38 -0.78
N MET A 392 11.42 -4.27 0.18
CA MET A 392 10.32 -5.23 0.39
C MET A 392 9.08 -4.93 -0.46
N SER A 393 9.09 -3.83 -1.21
CA SER A 393 7.96 -3.38 -2.05
C SER A 393 8.43 -2.93 -3.43
N GLY A 394 9.33 -3.71 -4.03
CA GLY A 394 9.78 -3.49 -5.41
C GLY A 394 10.57 -2.21 -5.62
N GLY A 395 11.20 -1.67 -4.57
CA GLY A 395 11.91 -0.39 -4.61
C GLY A 395 11.02 0.82 -4.37
N THR A 396 9.70 0.66 -4.17
CA THR A 396 8.79 1.77 -3.89
C THR A 396 8.69 2.04 -2.38
N GLY A 397 8.82 3.29 -1.97
CA GLY A 397 8.57 3.77 -0.61
C GLY A 397 7.33 4.67 -0.53
N LEU A 398 6.74 4.75 0.67
CA LEU A 398 5.64 5.65 0.98
C LEU A 398 6.00 6.56 2.16
N LEU A 399 5.88 7.86 1.96
CA LEU A 399 6.17 8.90 2.95
C LEU A 399 4.93 9.75 3.20
N LEU A 400 4.65 10.08 4.46
CA LEU A 400 3.60 10.99 4.87
C LEU A 400 4.19 12.33 5.28
N LEU A 401 3.46 13.40 4.98
CA LEU A 401 3.57 14.65 5.71
C LEU A 401 2.40 14.78 6.68
N CYS A 402 2.76 15.03 7.94
CA CYS A 402 1.84 15.17 9.06
C CYS A 402 1.93 16.61 9.58
N GLU A 403 0.78 17.29 9.68
CA GLU A 403 0.66 18.51 10.47
C GLU A 403 0.63 18.09 11.95
N ALA A 404 1.63 18.54 12.71
CA ALA A 404 1.81 18.19 14.12
C ALA A 404 1.79 19.44 15.00
N GLU A 405 0.83 19.54 15.92
CA GLU A 405 0.81 20.55 16.99
C GLU A 405 1.68 20.09 18.14
N LEU A 406 2.89 20.63 18.23
CA LEU A 406 3.86 20.21 19.23
C LEU A 406 3.80 21.02 20.52
N ALA A 407 3.19 22.21 20.47
CA ALA A 407 3.22 23.24 21.49
C ALA A 407 4.64 23.69 21.92
N LYS A 408 4.72 24.80 22.67
CA LYS A 408 5.94 25.24 23.36
C LYS A 408 5.73 25.28 24.88
N PRO A 409 6.78 25.01 25.67
CA PRO A 409 8.12 24.60 25.24
C PRO A 409 8.19 23.11 24.83
N LEU A 410 9.13 22.77 23.95
CA LEU A 410 9.48 21.39 23.62
C LEU A 410 10.43 20.83 24.68
N TYR A 411 10.31 19.53 24.98
CA TYR A 411 11.34 18.85 25.76
C TYR A 411 12.50 18.48 24.83
N GLU A 412 13.52 19.32 24.78
CA GLU A 412 14.68 19.13 23.91
C GLU A 412 15.75 18.27 24.60
N ILE A 413 16.12 17.16 23.96
CA ILE A 413 17.13 16.23 24.48
C ILE A 413 18.05 15.73 23.36
N PRO A 414 19.38 15.74 23.56
CA PRO A 414 20.34 15.43 22.50
C PRO A 414 20.70 13.94 22.40
N THR A 415 20.19 13.11 23.30
CA THR A 415 20.44 11.66 23.37
C THR A 415 19.16 10.91 23.73
N GLY A 416 19.05 9.65 23.31
CA GLY A 416 17.90 8.81 23.62
C GLY A 416 17.62 8.72 25.13
N GLN A 417 16.36 8.85 25.50
CA GLN A 417 15.86 8.80 26.86
C GLN A 417 14.50 8.08 26.89
N ALA A 418 14.47 6.82 27.29
CA ALA A 418 13.27 5.98 27.24
C ALA A 418 12.08 6.54 28.06
N ASN A 419 12.36 7.29 29.13
CA ASN A 419 11.34 7.94 29.96
C ASN A 419 11.04 9.41 29.55
N ALA A 420 11.38 9.81 28.32
CA ALA A 420 11.24 11.19 27.86
C ALA A 420 9.81 11.74 27.97
N HIS A 421 8.76 10.93 27.71
CA HIS A 421 7.37 11.38 27.90
C HIS A 421 7.09 11.81 29.34
N SER A 422 7.44 10.98 30.33
CA SER A 422 7.22 11.33 31.74
C SER A 422 8.03 12.55 32.17
N GLU A 423 9.26 12.72 31.67
CA GLU A 423 10.09 13.87 31.99
C GLU A 423 9.60 15.15 31.30
N ALA A 424 9.15 15.07 30.04
CA ALA A 424 8.51 16.16 29.33
C ALA A 424 7.31 16.68 30.15
N LYS A 425 6.45 15.78 30.62
CA LYS A 425 5.29 16.13 31.45
C LYS A 425 5.68 16.85 32.75
N LYS A 426 6.72 16.37 33.46
CA LYS A 426 7.23 17.03 34.68
C LYS A 426 7.74 18.45 34.40
N LYS A 427 8.25 18.71 33.20
CA LYS A 427 8.76 20.00 32.75
C LYS A 427 7.72 20.89 32.07
N GLY A 428 6.45 20.47 32.05
CA GLY A 428 5.37 21.20 31.38
C GLY A 428 5.45 21.19 29.85
N CYS A 429 6.23 20.27 29.27
CA CYS A 429 6.34 20.06 27.84
C CYS A 429 5.35 18.98 27.36
N PHE A 430 4.75 19.21 26.21
CA PHE A 430 3.76 18.29 25.63
C PHE A 430 4.34 17.35 24.56
N SER A 431 5.48 17.73 23.99
CA SER A 431 6.17 16.97 22.96
C SER A 431 7.67 16.96 23.23
N THR A 432 8.35 15.95 22.71
CA THR A 432 9.81 15.83 22.80
C THR A 432 10.44 16.12 21.44
N LYS A 433 11.60 16.79 21.46
CA LYS A 433 12.48 16.94 20.31
C LYS A 433 13.82 16.30 20.62
N GLY A 434 14.13 15.21 19.93
CA GLY A 434 15.50 14.69 19.83
C GLY A 434 16.33 15.67 19.02
N VAL A 435 17.34 16.30 19.61
CA VAL A 435 18.16 17.33 18.96
C VAL A 435 19.32 16.69 18.20
N GLY A 436 19.32 16.85 16.88
CA GLY A 436 20.33 16.28 15.99
C GLY A 436 21.54 17.20 15.76
N LYS A 437 22.63 16.59 15.25
CA LYS A 437 23.80 17.27 14.68
C LYS A 437 23.50 18.00 13.38
N THR A 438 22.53 17.51 12.62
CA THR A 438 22.10 18.08 11.34
C THR A 438 20.63 18.50 11.47
N VAL A 439 20.36 19.78 11.23
CA VAL A 439 19.06 20.43 11.45
C VAL A 439 18.67 21.33 10.28
N PRO A 440 17.38 21.62 10.07
CA PRO A 440 16.95 22.67 9.15
C PRO A 440 17.54 24.03 9.57
N LEU A 441 18.19 24.71 8.63
CA LEU A 441 18.78 26.03 8.87
C LEU A 441 17.77 27.17 8.72
N LYS A 442 16.68 26.92 7.98
CA LYS A 442 15.62 27.88 7.69
C LYS A 442 14.27 27.18 7.76
N TRP A 443 13.27 27.93 8.18
CA TRP A 443 11.88 27.51 8.25
C TRP A 443 11.03 28.54 7.53
N LYS A 444 9.97 28.10 6.86
CA LYS A 444 8.97 28.95 6.22
C LYS A 444 7.56 28.49 6.56
N ASP A 445 6.61 29.38 6.36
CA ASP A 445 5.18 29.05 6.46
C ASP A 445 4.77 28.15 5.29
N ALA A 446 4.09 27.05 5.61
CA ALA A 446 3.57 26.10 4.64
C ALA A 446 2.30 26.60 3.93
N GLU A 447 1.83 27.82 4.19
CA GLU A 447 0.82 28.53 3.37
C GLU A 447 1.18 28.53 1.88
N CYS A 448 2.48 28.51 1.54
CA CYS A 448 2.94 28.40 0.15
C CYS A 448 2.54 27.08 -0.54
N VAL A 449 2.35 26.00 0.23
CA VAL A 449 1.87 24.71 -0.29
C VAL A 449 0.35 24.76 -0.45
N SER A 450 -0.36 25.18 0.59
CA SER A 450 -1.82 25.29 0.59
C SER A 450 -2.28 26.31 1.65
N PRO A 451 -3.33 27.12 1.39
CA PRO A 451 -3.84 28.11 2.33
C PRO A 451 -4.26 27.55 3.69
N ASP A 452 -4.70 26.30 3.74
CA ASP A 452 -5.12 25.61 4.97
C ASP A 452 -3.94 25.19 5.88
N LEU A 453 -2.70 25.40 5.44
CA LEU A 453 -1.48 25.21 6.22
C LEU A 453 -0.92 26.50 6.79
N LYS A 454 -1.65 27.62 6.70
CA LYS A 454 -1.21 28.90 7.25
C LYS A 454 -0.81 28.78 8.73
N GLY A 455 0.40 29.22 9.05
CA GLY A 455 0.98 29.14 10.39
C GLY A 455 1.56 27.78 10.76
N VAL A 456 1.55 26.81 9.84
CA VAL A 456 2.28 25.53 9.98
C VAL A 456 3.66 25.72 9.35
N MET A 457 4.72 25.45 10.10
CA MET A 457 6.08 25.67 9.61
C MET A 457 6.66 24.41 8.94
N MET A 458 7.42 24.60 7.87
CA MET A 458 8.18 23.55 7.19
C MET A 458 9.63 24.01 6.94
N PRO A 459 10.61 23.09 6.87
CA PRO A 459 11.96 23.37 6.41
C PRO A 459 12.00 24.11 5.06
N ASP A 460 12.91 25.08 4.94
CA ASP A 460 13.13 25.85 3.72
C ASP A 460 14.57 25.69 3.21
N GLY A 461 14.82 24.57 2.53
CA GLY A 461 16.12 24.25 1.96
C GLY A 461 16.86 23.13 2.69
N GLN A 462 18.15 22.99 2.35
CA GLN A 462 18.99 21.91 2.84
C GLN A 462 19.28 22.02 4.33
N PRO A 463 19.28 20.88 5.06
CA PRO A 463 19.72 20.86 6.43
C PRO A 463 21.25 21.06 6.51
N GLY A 464 21.72 21.57 7.64
CA GLY A 464 23.13 21.82 7.90
C GLY A 464 23.48 21.58 9.35
N ASP A 465 24.72 21.93 9.72
CA ASP A 465 25.25 21.65 11.05
C ASP A 465 24.52 22.47 12.12
N ASN A 466 24.12 21.77 13.18
CA ASN A 466 23.61 22.38 14.38
C ASN A 466 24.74 23.14 15.08
N LYS A 467 24.50 24.41 15.41
CA LYS A 467 25.47 25.29 16.08
C LYS A 467 25.26 25.36 17.60
N ASP A 468 24.25 24.67 18.13
CA ASP A 468 23.99 24.63 19.56
C ASP A 468 25.08 23.90 20.32
N GLN A 469 25.36 24.31 21.56
CA GLN A 469 26.43 23.68 22.37
C GLN A 469 25.98 22.35 23.02
N ASN A 470 24.68 22.06 23.04
CA ASN A 470 24.10 20.87 23.67
C ASN A 470 23.83 19.76 22.63
N ILE A 471 24.88 19.33 21.92
CA ILE A 471 24.79 18.31 20.87
C ILE A 471 25.23 16.95 21.42
N GLY A 472 24.42 15.93 21.16
CA GLY A 472 24.63 14.56 21.61
C GLY A 472 24.92 13.63 20.42
N TYR A 473 24.39 12.41 20.49
CA TYR A 473 24.71 11.35 19.51
C TYR A 473 23.75 11.30 18.30
N LEU A 474 22.63 12.02 18.35
CA LEU A 474 21.65 11.99 17.27
C LEU A 474 22.18 12.72 16.03
N GLN A 475 22.15 12.07 14.87
CA GLN A 475 22.59 12.71 13.63
C GLN A 475 21.57 13.75 13.12
N TYR A 476 20.27 13.48 13.28
CA TYR A 476 19.18 14.30 12.75
C TYR A 476 18.11 14.49 13.82
N ASN A 477 17.29 15.53 13.71
CA ASN A 477 16.18 15.74 14.64
C ASN A 477 15.14 14.60 14.62
N GLU A 478 14.42 14.45 15.72
CA GLU A 478 13.18 13.66 15.83
C GLU A 478 12.16 14.45 16.64
N TYR A 479 10.91 14.39 16.23
CA TYR A 479 9.80 15.03 16.93
C TYR A 479 8.82 13.95 17.35
N ILE A 480 8.45 13.95 18.63
CA ILE A 480 7.65 12.89 19.22
C ILE A 480 6.39 13.50 19.80
N CYS A 481 5.26 13.10 19.21
CA CYS A 481 3.93 13.38 19.73
C CYS A 481 3.49 12.23 20.62
N TYR A 482 2.93 12.58 21.78
CA TYR A 482 2.49 11.62 22.79
C TYR A 482 0.97 11.45 22.83
N ASP A 483 0.25 12.20 21.98
CA ASP A 483 -1.17 12.06 21.72
C ASP A 483 -1.44 12.13 20.21
N VAL A 484 -2.21 11.17 19.68
CA VAL A 484 -2.60 11.12 18.27
C VAL A 484 -3.52 12.27 17.86
N ALA A 485 -4.18 12.93 18.82
CA ALA A 485 -4.95 14.14 18.58
C ALA A 485 -4.08 15.36 18.23
N GLN A 486 -2.76 15.29 18.42
CA GLN A 486 -1.82 16.33 17.96
C GLN A 486 -1.63 16.33 16.44
N LEU A 487 -2.07 15.28 15.73
CA LEU A 487 -1.67 14.97 14.37
C LEU A 487 -2.84 15.01 13.40
N LYS A 488 -2.58 15.58 12.22
CA LYS A 488 -3.38 15.44 11.01
C LYS A 488 -2.50 15.00 9.84
N LEU A 489 -2.89 13.96 9.11
CA LEU A 489 -2.23 13.56 7.88
C LEU A 489 -2.64 14.51 6.76
N ARG A 490 -1.68 14.98 5.96
CA ARG A 490 -1.93 16.00 4.93
C ARG A 490 -1.59 15.52 3.53
N TYR A 491 -0.43 14.88 3.38
CA TYR A 491 0.05 14.41 2.09
C TYR A 491 0.67 13.04 2.18
N LEU A 492 0.51 12.25 1.11
CA LEU A 492 1.15 10.96 0.91
C LEU A 492 1.96 10.98 -0.38
N PHE A 493 3.22 10.61 -0.28
CA PHE A 493 4.16 10.55 -1.40
C PHE A 493 4.42 9.09 -1.76
N ARG A 494 4.36 8.79 -3.06
CA ARG A 494 4.82 7.54 -3.64
C ARG A 494 6.11 7.80 -4.39
N VAL A 495 7.19 7.18 -3.93
CA VAL A 495 8.54 7.42 -4.44
C VAL A 495 9.18 6.09 -4.81
N ALA A 496 9.86 6.02 -5.95
CA ALA A 496 10.82 4.96 -6.21
C ALA A 496 12.17 5.36 -5.59
N MET A 497 12.74 4.44 -4.82
CA MET A 497 13.97 4.63 -4.07
C MET A 497 15.14 4.08 -4.90
N GLY A 498 15.93 4.98 -5.48
CA GLY A 498 17.21 4.65 -6.10
C GLY A 498 18.27 4.33 -5.05
N ARG A 499 19.24 3.48 -5.41
CA ARG A 499 20.47 3.27 -4.62
C ARG A 499 21.61 4.10 -5.20
#